data_AF-A0A024TLQ4-F1
#
_entry.id   AF-A0A024TLQ4-F1
#
_cell.length_a   1.000
_cell.length_b   1.000
_cell.length_c   1.000
_cell.angle_alpha   90.00
_cell.angle_beta   90.00
_cell.angle_gamma   90.00
#
_symmetry.space_group_name_H-M   'P 1'
#
loop_
_entity.id
_entity.type
_entity.pdbx_description
1 polymer ?
#
loop_
_entity_poly.entity_id
_entity_poly.type
_entity_poly.pdbx_seq_one_letter_code
_entity_poly.pdbx_strand_id
1 'polypeptide(L)'
;MSTSNLSTASERASLEEAAKGIQTAIEKYQVLHKLSKLYIHFKHVNPVDVRLNEAACFVALASIKRLLAEATPPQTGKHLAYVAEAEHHLNSAKNIYNDLAFHAPSQLDTKRGMATILQEVGSLRYFQDKHADAQSVWAEACGMYEDIGDAPAVASLRKKMDALRLAHDIQAYKKTLLERKGENRERDAIFKAFQKFDKDNSGSHMPSRFWSRWES
;
A
#
# COMPACT_ATOMS: atom_id res chain seq x y z
N MET A 1 -24.40 -8.23 -14.12
CA MET A 1 -23.14 -7.54 -14.50
C MET A 1 -23.54 -6.36 -15.35
N SER A 2 -23.37 -5.11 -14.84
CA SER A 2 -23.35 -3.83 -15.59
C SER A 2 -23.44 -2.56 -14.70
N THR A 3 -23.54 -2.67 -13.37
CA THR A 3 -23.67 -1.50 -12.48
C THR A 3 -22.34 -0.98 -11.89
N SER A 4 -21.21 -1.67 -12.08
CA SER A 4 -19.94 -1.29 -11.44
C SER A 4 -19.07 -0.30 -12.22
N ASN A 5 -19.30 -0.10 -13.52
CA ASN A 5 -18.46 0.79 -14.34
C ASN A 5 -18.90 2.26 -14.31
N LEU A 6 -20.17 2.53 -13.99
CA LEU A 6 -20.68 3.91 -13.86
C LEU A 6 -20.27 4.56 -12.54
N SER A 7 -20.10 3.80 -11.45
CA SER A 7 -19.59 4.32 -10.17
C SER A 7 -18.11 4.68 -10.28
N THR A 8 -17.27 3.83 -10.86
CA THR A 8 -15.83 4.10 -10.98
C THR A 8 -15.51 5.26 -11.92
N ALA A 9 -16.24 5.42 -13.02
CA ALA A 9 -16.03 6.54 -13.94
C ALA A 9 -16.50 7.88 -13.35
N SER A 10 -17.64 7.89 -12.66
CA SER A 10 -18.17 9.08 -11.98
C SER A 10 -17.30 9.49 -10.78
N GLU A 11 -16.86 8.53 -9.97
CA GLU A 11 -15.94 8.74 -8.85
C GLU A 11 -14.56 9.21 -9.33
N ARG A 12 -14.07 8.68 -10.45
CA ARG A 12 -12.82 9.16 -11.04
C ARG A 12 -12.93 10.61 -11.49
N ALA A 13 -14.03 10.98 -12.15
CA ALA A 13 -14.25 12.36 -12.58
C ALA A 13 -14.35 13.32 -11.38
N SER A 14 -15.00 12.91 -10.29
CA SER A 14 -15.08 13.73 -9.07
C SER A 14 -13.72 13.87 -8.38
N LEU A 15 -12.90 12.81 -8.35
CA LEU A 15 -11.52 12.87 -7.86
C LEU A 15 -10.64 13.78 -8.72
N GLU A 16 -10.75 13.72 -10.04
CA GLU A 16 -10.01 14.60 -10.95
C GLU A 16 -10.41 16.07 -10.79
N GLU A 17 -11.70 16.36 -10.56
CA GLU A 17 -12.17 17.72 -10.28
C GLU A 17 -11.70 18.21 -8.91
N ALA A 18 -11.77 17.37 -7.87
CA ALA A 18 -11.22 17.68 -6.57
C ALA A 18 -9.70 17.96 -6.64
N ALA A 19 -8.96 17.20 -7.45
CA ALA A 19 -7.53 17.43 -7.67
C ALA A 19 -7.25 18.81 -8.25
N LYS A 20 -8.04 19.29 -9.23
CA LYS A 20 -7.91 20.66 -9.78
C LYS A 20 -8.22 21.72 -8.72
N GLY A 21 -9.26 21.50 -7.92
CA GLY A 21 -9.63 22.39 -6.82
C GLY A 21 -8.52 22.54 -5.79
N ILE A 22 -7.90 21.43 -5.39
CA ILE A 22 -6.76 21.42 -4.47
C ILE A 22 -5.52 22.05 -5.11
N GLN A 23 -5.25 21.80 -6.39
CA GLN A 23 -4.15 22.44 -7.12
C GLN A 23 -4.30 23.97 -7.13
N THR A 24 -5.52 24.47 -7.39
CA THR A 24 -5.82 25.90 -7.32
C THR A 24 -5.64 26.45 -5.89
N ALA A 25 -5.97 25.65 -4.86
CA ALA A 25 -5.74 26.04 -3.46
C ALA A 25 -4.25 26.14 -3.13
N ILE A 26 -3.41 25.22 -3.63
CA ILE A 26 -1.94 25.28 -3.48
C ILE A 26 -1.40 26.58 -4.07
N GLU A 27 -1.81 26.92 -5.29
CA GLU A 27 -1.40 28.17 -5.96
C GLU A 27 -1.80 29.40 -5.14
N LYS A 28 -3.02 29.41 -4.60
CA LYS A 28 -3.49 30.49 -3.70
C LYS A 28 -2.67 30.57 -2.43
N TYR A 29 -2.34 29.45 -1.78
CA TYR A 29 -1.48 29.45 -0.58
C TYR A 29 -0.07 29.93 -0.89
N GLN A 30 0.50 29.57 -2.05
CA GLN A 30 1.81 30.05 -2.47
C GLN A 30 1.83 31.57 -2.69
N VAL A 31 0.79 32.13 -3.33
CA VAL A 31 0.64 33.59 -3.48
C VAL A 31 0.44 34.24 -2.12
N LEU A 32 -0.44 33.71 -1.28
CA LEU A 32 -0.70 34.24 0.06
C LEU A 32 0.55 34.22 0.94
N HIS A 33 1.38 33.18 0.84
CA HIS A 33 2.64 33.09 1.57
C HIS A 33 3.59 34.20 1.15
N LYS A 34 3.73 34.45 -0.16
CA LYS A 34 4.54 35.58 -0.68
C LYS A 34 3.99 36.92 -0.19
N LEU A 35 2.67 37.12 -0.25
CA LEU A 35 2.03 38.36 0.17
C LEU A 35 2.18 38.63 1.68
N SER A 36 2.00 37.62 2.52
CA SER A 36 2.15 37.73 3.99
C SER A 36 3.55 38.14 4.42
N LYS A 37 4.57 37.81 3.63
CA LYS A 37 5.96 38.20 3.88
C LYS A 37 6.32 39.61 3.41
N LEU A 38 5.65 40.12 2.37
CA LEU A 38 6.05 41.35 1.67
C LEU A 38 5.20 42.57 2.04
N TYR A 39 3.91 42.38 2.36
CA TYR A 39 2.96 43.50 2.46
C TYR A 39 2.39 43.64 3.88
N ILE A 40 2.47 44.86 4.41
CA ILE A 40 1.98 45.22 5.76
C ILE A 40 0.48 44.94 5.94
N HIS A 41 -0.32 45.05 4.87
CA HIS A 41 -1.75 44.75 4.91
C HIS A 41 -2.08 43.29 5.26
N PHE A 42 -1.12 42.37 5.07
CA PHE A 42 -1.25 40.95 5.40
C PHE A 42 -0.59 40.56 6.73
N LYS A 43 -0.20 41.53 7.58
CA LYS A 43 0.47 41.27 8.87
C LYS A 43 -0.28 40.34 9.82
N HIS A 44 -1.60 40.21 9.64
CA HIS A 44 -2.46 39.33 10.45
C HIS A 44 -2.45 37.88 9.96
N VAL A 45 -1.95 37.64 8.74
CA VAL A 45 -1.83 36.30 8.17
C VAL A 45 -0.53 35.70 8.66
N ASN A 46 -0.61 34.61 9.41
CA ASN A 46 0.56 33.88 9.86
C ASN A 46 1.17 33.09 8.69
N PRO A 47 2.42 33.40 8.26
CA PRO A 47 3.05 32.73 7.12
C PRO A 47 3.30 31.24 7.37
N VAL A 48 3.41 30.81 8.64
CA VAL A 48 3.59 29.40 9.01
C VAL A 48 2.29 28.62 8.78
N ASP A 49 1.15 29.15 9.24
CA ASP A 49 -0.14 28.49 9.05
C ASP A 49 -0.50 28.36 7.56
N VAL A 50 -0.13 29.38 6.75
CA VAL A 50 -0.27 29.31 5.29
C VAL A 50 0.56 28.16 4.71
N ARG A 51 1.79 27.95 5.19
CA ARG A 51 2.66 26.85 4.73
C ARG A 51 2.20 25.49 5.22
N LEU A 52 1.69 25.38 6.44
CA LEU A 52 1.06 24.15 6.94
C LEU A 52 -0.12 23.75 6.06
N ASN A 53 -1.00 24.70 5.75
CA ASN A 53 -2.15 24.44 4.87
C ASN A 53 -1.71 24.08 3.44
N GLU A 54 -0.67 24.72 2.89
CA GLU A 54 -0.09 24.34 1.60
C GLU A 54 0.42 22.88 1.62
N ALA A 55 1.16 22.49 2.68
CA ALA A 55 1.66 21.14 2.84
C ALA A 55 0.51 20.12 2.97
N ALA A 56 -0.54 20.44 3.72
CA ALA A 56 -1.73 19.61 3.83
C ALA A 56 -2.44 19.43 2.48
N CYS A 57 -2.52 20.48 1.66
CA CYS A 57 -3.04 20.38 0.29
C CYS A 57 -2.19 19.45 -0.59
N PHE A 58 -0.86 19.49 -0.49
CA PHE A 58 0.00 18.55 -1.20
C PHE A 58 -0.25 17.09 -0.79
N VAL A 59 -0.41 16.82 0.52
CA VAL A 59 -0.74 15.47 1.02
C VAL A 59 -2.11 15.02 0.51
N ALA A 60 -3.12 15.91 0.52
CA ALA A 60 -4.44 15.61 0.01
C ALA A 60 -4.41 15.33 -1.50
N LEU A 61 -3.65 16.12 -2.27
CA LEU A 61 -3.47 15.90 -3.70
C LEU A 61 -2.78 14.56 -3.97
N ALA A 62 -1.74 14.21 -3.22
CA ALA A 62 -1.09 12.90 -3.31
C ALA A 62 -2.06 11.74 -3.02
N SER A 63 -2.92 11.90 -2.01
CA SER A 63 -3.93 10.90 -1.65
C SER A 63 -4.92 10.68 -2.80
N ILE A 64 -5.38 11.76 -3.45
CA ILE A 64 -6.24 11.67 -4.64
C ILE A 64 -5.52 10.97 -5.79
N LYS A 65 -4.26 11.34 -6.07
CA LYS A 65 -3.46 10.72 -7.13
C LYS A 65 -3.26 9.22 -6.87
N ARG A 66 -3.01 8.81 -5.62
CA ARG A 66 -2.97 7.40 -5.24
C ARG A 66 -4.30 6.68 -5.50
N LEU A 67 -5.43 7.27 -5.13
CA LEU A 67 -6.76 6.70 -5.40
C LEU A 67 -7.04 6.58 -6.90
N LEU A 68 -6.64 7.58 -7.69
CA LEU A 68 -6.70 7.52 -9.16
C LEU A 68 -5.80 6.42 -9.73
N ALA A 69 -4.62 6.21 -9.15
CA ALA A 69 -3.73 5.11 -9.51
C ALA A 69 -4.37 3.74 -9.20
N GLU A 70 -5.00 3.59 -8.04
CA GLU A 70 -5.72 2.37 -7.64
C GLU A 70 -6.92 2.07 -8.57
N ALA A 71 -7.64 3.10 -9.03
CA ALA A 71 -8.73 2.97 -10.00
C ALA A 71 -8.24 2.74 -11.44
N THR A 72 -6.94 2.72 -11.69
CA THR A 72 -6.35 2.43 -13.00
C THR A 72 -5.66 1.07 -13.02
N PRO A 73 -5.72 0.32 -14.14
CA PRO A 73 -5.01 -0.94 -14.25
C PRO A 73 -3.51 -0.75 -13.98
N PRO A 74 -2.90 -1.65 -13.18
CA PRO A 74 -1.50 -1.54 -12.79
C PRO A 74 -0.60 -1.58 -14.02
N GLN A 75 0.59 -0.98 -13.90
CA GLN A 75 1.62 -0.93 -14.94
C GLN A 75 1.22 -0.25 -16.26
N THR A 76 0.07 0.45 -16.30
CA THR A 76 -0.28 1.33 -17.41
C THR A 76 0.44 2.68 -17.30
N GLY A 77 0.68 3.35 -18.42
CA GLY A 77 1.32 4.68 -18.41
C GLY A 77 0.60 5.71 -17.54
N LYS A 78 -0.75 5.67 -17.50
CA LYS A 78 -1.55 6.53 -16.61
C LYS A 78 -1.39 6.19 -15.13
N HIS A 79 -1.38 4.89 -14.80
CA HIS A 79 -1.14 4.44 -13.42
C HIS A 79 0.22 4.92 -12.92
N LEU A 80 1.27 4.70 -13.71
CA LEU A 80 2.63 5.13 -13.37
C LEU A 80 2.74 6.66 -13.23
N ALA A 81 2.04 7.41 -14.10
CA ALA A 81 1.98 8.87 -14.00
C ALA A 81 1.35 9.33 -12.68
N TYR A 82 0.20 8.78 -12.28
CA TYR A 82 -0.43 9.14 -11.02
C TYR A 82 0.42 8.76 -9.80
N VAL A 83 1.08 7.60 -9.83
CA VAL A 83 2.02 7.20 -8.78
C VAL A 83 3.18 8.19 -8.66
N ALA A 84 3.78 8.58 -9.79
CA ALA A 84 4.88 9.54 -9.82
C ALA A 84 4.42 10.94 -9.33
N GLU A 85 3.24 11.39 -9.74
CA GLU A 85 2.64 12.63 -9.25
C GLU A 85 2.38 12.57 -7.73
N ALA A 86 1.86 11.46 -7.21
CA ALA A 86 1.66 11.27 -5.79
C ALA A 86 3.00 11.34 -5.02
N GLU A 87 4.05 10.64 -5.49
CA GLU A 87 5.38 10.70 -4.89
C GLU A 87 5.96 12.13 -4.94
N HIS A 88 5.77 12.85 -6.04
CA HIS A 88 6.20 14.25 -6.17
C HIS A 88 5.51 15.19 -5.16
N HIS A 89 4.20 15.06 -5.01
CA HIS A 89 3.44 15.88 -4.06
C HIS A 89 3.78 15.54 -2.60
N LEU A 90 3.99 14.26 -2.27
CA LEU A 90 4.45 13.86 -0.94
C LEU A 90 5.84 14.42 -0.63
N ASN A 91 6.76 14.40 -1.59
CA ASN A 91 8.07 15.02 -1.44
C ASN A 91 7.97 16.53 -1.24
N SER A 92 7.09 17.20 -1.99
CA SER A 92 6.82 18.62 -1.81
C SER A 92 6.32 18.91 -0.39
N ALA A 93 5.30 18.18 0.09
CA ALA A 93 4.78 18.32 1.45
C ALA A 93 5.86 18.07 2.52
N LYS A 94 6.66 17.01 2.35
CA LYS A 94 7.75 16.64 3.25
C LYS A 94 8.77 17.76 3.40
N ASN A 95 9.14 18.42 2.30
CA ASN A 95 10.05 19.55 2.34
C ASN A 95 9.48 20.71 3.17
N ILE A 96 8.20 21.04 2.99
CA ILE A 96 7.56 22.10 3.78
C ILE A 96 7.53 21.75 5.27
N TYR A 97 7.14 20.53 5.62
CA TYR A 97 7.11 20.11 7.02
C TYR A 97 8.52 20.09 7.64
N ASN A 98 9.55 19.66 6.90
CA ASN A 98 10.93 19.74 7.37
C ASN A 98 11.37 21.18 7.64
N ASP A 99 11.02 22.13 6.77
CA ASP A 99 11.31 23.55 6.96
C ASP A 99 10.63 24.11 8.24
N LEU A 100 9.46 23.58 8.58
CA LEU A 100 8.66 24.01 9.74
C LEU A 100 8.96 23.24 11.03
N ALA A 101 9.79 22.20 10.99
CA ALA A 101 10.03 21.29 12.12
C ALA A 101 10.62 21.97 13.37
N PHE A 102 11.35 23.07 13.18
CA PHE A 102 11.96 23.83 14.27
C PHE A 102 11.07 24.97 14.79
N HIS A 103 9.92 25.19 14.16
CA HIS A 103 8.97 26.21 14.60
C HIS A 103 8.06 25.63 15.69
N ALA A 104 8.32 25.99 16.95
CA ALA A 104 7.68 25.38 18.12
C ALA A 104 6.13 25.41 18.08
N PRO A 105 5.45 26.50 17.66
CA PRO A 105 4.00 26.51 17.57
C PRO A 105 3.40 25.48 16.59
N SER A 106 4.14 25.09 15.56
CA SER A 106 3.67 24.16 14.52
C SER A 106 4.20 22.73 14.69
N GLN A 107 4.90 22.44 15.79
CA GLN A 107 5.63 21.18 15.93
C GLN A 107 4.70 19.95 15.95
N LEU A 108 3.53 20.06 16.60
CA LEU A 108 2.53 18.99 16.62
C LEU A 108 1.92 18.76 15.24
N ASP A 109 1.51 19.83 14.54
CA ASP A 109 0.94 19.73 13.19
C ASP A 109 1.95 19.19 12.19
N THR A 110 3.22 19.59 12.35
CA THR A 110 4.32 19.09 11.52
C THR A 110 4.56 17.60 11.74
N LYS A 111 4.58 17.14 13.00
CA LYS A 111 4.71 15.71 13.32
C LYS A 111 3.53 14.91 12.76
N ARG A 112 2.31 15.40 12.94
CA ARG A 112 1.10 14.81 12.38
C ARG A 112 1.18 14.72 10.85
N GLY A 113 1.56 15.81 10.19
CA GLY A 113 1.72 15.88 8.75
C GLY A 113 2.77 14.91 8.20
N MET A 114 3.92 14.79 8.89
CA MET A 114 4.96 13.81 8.55
C MET A 114 4.48 12.36 8.72
N ALA A 115 3.73 12.07 9.79
CA ALA A 115 3.11 10.76 9.98
C ALA A 115 2.10 10.43 8.87
N THR A 116 1.30 11.42 8.43
CA THR A 116 0.38 11.26 7.30
C THR A 116 1.12 11.01 5.98
N ILE A 117 2.25 11.69 5.75
CA ILE A 117 3.09 11.43 4.58
C ILE A 117 3.59 9.99 4.58
N LEU A 118 4.14 9.50 5.71
CA LEU A 118 4.59 8.12 5.83
C LEU A 118 3.45 7.12 5.58
N GLN A 119 2.26 7.37 6.14
CA GLN A 119 1.08 6.55 5.87
C GLN A 119 0.75 6.47 4.36
N GLU A 120 0.80 7.59 3.65
CA GLU A 120 0.54 7.66 2.21
C GLU A 120 1.65 6.99 1.39
N VAL A 121 2.91 7.16 1.77
CA VAL A 121 4.05 6.44 1.16
C VAL A 121 3.90 4.92 1.33
N GLY A 122 3.59 4.44 2.54
CA GLY A 122 3.35 3.02 2.77
C GLY A 122 2.18 2.49 1.94
N SER A 123 1.14 3.31 1.74
CA SER A 123 0.01 2.96 0.88
C SER A 123 0.43 2.86 -0.59
N LEU A 124 1.25 3.79 -1.10
CA LEU A 124 1.82 3.68 -2.45
C LEU A 124 2.69 2.43 -2.60
N ARG A 125 3.54 2.11 -1.62
CA ARG A 125 4.38 0.90 -1.64
C ARG A 125 3.54 -0.37 -1.65
N TYR A 126 2.44 -0.39 -0.89
CA TYR A 126 1.50 -1.50 -0.90
C TYR A 126 0.92 -1.75 -2.30
N PHE A 127 0.51 -0.69 -3.01
CA PHE A 127 -0.01 -0.80 -4.39
C PHE A 127 1.06 -1.12 -5.44
N GLN A 128 2.33 -0.91 -5.12
CA GLN A 128 3.47 -1.31 -5.95
C GLN A 128 3.91 -2.76 -5.68
N ASP A 129 3.12 -3.57 -4.96
CA ASP A 129 3.44 -4.93 -4.51
C ASP A 129 4.69 -5.02 -3.60
N LYS A 130 5.12 -3.89 -3.02
CA LYS A 130 6.25 -3.81 -2.08
C LYS A 130 5.75 -3.92 -0.64
N HIS A 131 5.16 -5.06 -0.30
CA HIS A 131 4.47 -5.25 0.99
C HIS A 131 5.38 -5.13 2.21
N ALA A 132 6.64 -5.61 2.13
CA ALA A 132 7.61 -5.47 3.22
C ALA A 132 7.97 -4.00 3.48
N ASP A 133 8.20 -3.23 2.42
CA ASP A 133 8.48 -1.79 2.51
C ASP A 133 7.25 -1.05 3.07
N ALA A 134 6.05 -1.40 2.60
CA ALA A 134 4.79 -0.81 3.08
C ALA A 134 4.61 -1.01 4.58
N GLN A 135 4.86 -2.23 5.07
CA GLN A 135 4.76 -2.56 6.49
C GLN A 135 5.78 -1.77 7.33
N SER A 136 7.03 -1.68 6.87
CA SER A 136 8.08 -0.91 7.55
C SER A 136 7.71 0.58 7.67
N VAL A 137 7.28 1.19 6.56
CA VAL A 137 6.90 2.61 6.53
C VAL A 137 5.64 2.88 7.36
N TRP A 138 4.66 1.97 7.35
CA TRP A 138 3.47 2.09 8.21
C TRP A 138 3.80 1.95 9.69
N ALA A 139 4.77 1.12 10.06
CA ALA A 139 5.24 1.03 11.44
C ALA A 139 5.90 2.35 11.91
N GLU A 140 6.70 2.98 11.05
CA GLU A 140 7.29 4.30 11.33
C GLU A 140 6.21 5.38 11.52
N ALA A 141 5.22 5.43 10.62
CA ALA A 141 4.07 6.33 10.74
C ALA A 141 3.30 6.09 12.06
N CYS A 142 3.14 4.82 12.44
CA CYS A 142 2.44 4.43 13.67
C CYS A 142 3.16 4.96 14.91
N GLY A 143 4.50 4.83 14.98
CA GLY A 143 5.29 5.40 16.07
C GLY A 143 5.15 6.93 16.18
N MET A 144 5.15 7.64 15.04
CA MET A 144 4.93 9.09 15.06
C MET A 144 3.52 9.48 15.54
N TYR A 145 2.49 8.71 15.19
CA TYR A 145 1.14 8.93 15.71
C TYR A 145 1.00 8.62 17.19
N GLU A 146 1.72 7.60 17.70
CA GLU A 146 1.80 7.30 19.14
C GLU A 146 2.45 8.45 19.91
N ASP A 147 3.56 8.99 19.41
CA ASP A 147 4.27 10.12 20.02
C ASP A 147 3.40 11.38 20.19
N ILE A 148 2.43 11.59 19.29
CA ILE A 148 1.50 12.73 19.35
C ILE A 148 0.12 12.36 19.92
N GLY A 149 -0.08 11.11 20.38
CA GLY A 149 -1.32 10.66 21.00
C GLY A 149 -2.52 10.46 20.06
N ASP A 150 -2.29 10.23 18.76
CA ASP A 150 -3.36 10.00 17.78
C ASP A 150 -3.80 8.52 17.73
N ALA A 151 -4.54 8.10 18.75
CA ALA A 151 -5.01 6.72 18.87
C ALA A 151 -5.86 6.22 17.66
N PRO A 152 -6.76 7.03 17.05
CA PRO A 152 -7.49 6.62 15.85
C PRO A 152 -6.57 6.30 14.66
N ALA A 153 -5.56 7.14 14.39
CA ALA A 153 -4.61 6.91 13.31
C ALA A 153 -3.77 5.64 13.56
N VAL A 154 -3.32 5.43 14.80
CA VAL A 154 -2.62 4.22 15.24
C VAL A 154 -3.46 2.97 14.98
N ALA A 155 -4.72 2.95 15.43
CA ALA A 155 -5.60 1.82 15.24
C ALA A 155 -5.84 1.48 13.75
N SER A 156 -6.01 2.53 12.92
CA SER A 156 -6.16 2.38 11.48
C SER A 156 -4.93 1.74 10.81
N LEU A 157 -3.73 2.20 11.14
CA LEU A 157 -2.48 1.64 10.61
C LEU A 157 -2.24 0.21 11.09
N ARG A 158 -2.47 -0.07 12.37
CA ARG A 158 -2.37 -1.43 12.92
C ARG A 158 -3.29 -2.40 12.20
N LYS A 159 -4.54 -2.00 11.95
CA LYS A 159 -5.50 -2.80 11.17
C LYS A 159 -5.00 -3.08 9.75
N LYS A 160 -4.39 -2.11 9.07
CA LYS A 160 -3.80 -2.32 7.73
C LYS A 160 -2.65 -3.32 7.76
N MET A 161 -1.74 -3.18 8.72
CA MET A 161 -0.60 -4.10 8.90
C MET A 161 -1.06 -5.52 9.27
N ASP A 162 -2.07 -5.65 10.13
CA ASP A 162 -2.64 -6.95 10.49
C ASP A 162 -3.32 -7.64 9.30
N ALA A 163 -4.07 -6.89 8.48
CA ALA A 163 -4.66 -7.42 7.26
C ALA A 163 -3.60 -7.92 6.27
N LEU A 164 -2.50 -7.17 6.14
CA LEU A 164 -1.34 -7.57 5.32
C LEU A 164 -0.72 -8.88 5.81
N ARG A 165 -0.45 -8.99 7.12
CA ARG A 165 0.10 -10.19 7.74
C ARG A 165 -0.82 -11.40 7.54
N LEU A 166 -2.12 -11.21 7.79
CA LEU A 166 -3.11 -12.27 7.61
C LEU A 166 -3.16 -12.74 6.15
N ALA A 167 -3.09 -11.83 5.18
CA ALA A 167 -3.04 -12.18 3.76
C ALA A 167 -1.79 -13.02 3.43
N HIS A 168 -0.62 -12.66 3.97
CA HIS A 168 0.61 -13.43 3.82
C HIS A 168 0.46 -14.85 4.40
N ASP A 169 -0.08 -14.97 5.62
CA ASP A 169 -0.25 -16.27 6.29
C ASP A 169 -1.25 -17.17 5.55
N ILE A 170 -2.33 -16.59 5.02
CA ILE A 170 -3.28 -17.32 4.17
C ILE A 170 -2.62 -17.84 2.90
N GLN A 171 -1.75 -17.04 2.25
CA GLN A 171 -1.03 -17.49 1.05
C GLN A 171 -0.05 -18.61 1.37
N ALA A 172 0.69 -18.49 2.48
CA ALA A 172 1.59 -19.55 2.95
C ALA A 172 0.81 -20.84 3.22
N TYR A 173 -0.30 -20.76 3.95
CA TYR A 173 -1.16 -21.91 4.24
C TYR A 173 -1.73 -22.53 2.95
N LYS A 174 -2.23 -21.72 2.02
CA LYS A 174 -2.74 -22.19 0.72
C LYS A 174 -1.68 -22.96 -0.07
N LYS A 175 -0.42 -22.52 -0.07
CA LYS A 175 0.69 -23.20 -0.73
C LYS A 175 0.89 -24.61 -0.16
N THR A 176 0.92 -24.74 1.17
CA THR A 176 1.07 -26.06 1.83
C THR A 176 -0.07 -27.03 1.50
N LEU A 177 -1.31 -26.53 1.37
CA LEU A 177 -2.45 -27.35 0.98
C LEU A 177 -2.35 -27.86 -0.46
N LEU A 178 -1.84 -27.04 -1.37
CA LEU A 178 -1.63 -27.43 -2.77
C LEU A 178 -0.54 -28.51 -2.89
N GLU A 179 0.56 -28.36 -2.14
CA GLU A 179 1.64 -29.36 -2.06
C GLU A 179 1.11 -30.71 -1.56
N ARG A 180 0.40 -30.72 -0.43
CA ARG A 180 -0.23 -31.95 0.12
C ARG A 180 -1.21 -32.61 -0.85
N LYS A 181 -1.97 -31.82 -1.61
CA LYS A 181 -2.91 -32.35 -2.63
C LYS A 181 -2.15 -32.97 -3.81
N GLY A 182 -1.00 -32.42 -4.18
CA GLY A 182 -0.08 -33.01 -5.16
C GLY A 182 0.43 -34.37 -4.69
N GLU A 183 0.99 -34.41 -3.49
CA GLU A 183 1.51 -35.64 -2.86
C GLU A 183 0.45 -36.75 -2.79
N ASN A 184 -0.78 -36.40 -2.41
CA ASN A 184 -1.87 -37.38 -2.34
C ASN A 184 -2.23 -37.94 -3.73
N ARG A 185 -2.23 -37.11 -4.78
CA ARG A 185 -2.48 -37.58 -6.15
C ARG A 185 -1.38 -38.52 -6.65
N GLU A 186 -0.12 -38.22 -6.31
CA GLU A 186 1.01 -39.09 -6.64
C GLU A 186 0.92 -40.44 -5.93
N ARG A 187 0.60 -40.43 -4.62
CA ARG A 187 0.34 -41.65 -3.85
C ARG A 187 -0.79 -42.48 -4.48
N ASP A 188 -1.93 -41.85 -4.81
CA ASP A 188 -3.07 -42.53 -5.44
C ASP A 188 -2.70 -43.13 -6.81
N ALA A 189 -1.87 -42.44 -7.60
CA ALA A 189 -1.40 -42.94 -8.88
C ALA A 189 -0.49 -44.16 -8.73
N ILE A 190 0.41 -44.15 -7.75
CA ILE A 190 1.27 -45.29 -7.41
C ILE A 190 0.42 -46.49 -6.96
N PHE A 191 -0.56 -46.29 -6.06
CA PHE A 191 -1.46 -47.35 -5.63
C PHE A 191 -2.24 -47.98 -6.79
N LYS A 192 -2.76 -47.15 -7.72
CA LYS A 192 -3.43 -47.65 -8.93
C LYS A 192 -2.50 -48.44 -9.85
N ALA A 193 -1.26 -47.97 -10.04
CA ALA A 193 -0.27 -48.68 -10.84
C ALA A 193 0.06 -50.04 -10.22
N PHE A 194 0.20 -50.10 -8.89
CA PHE A 194 0.44 -51.34 -8.15
C PHE A 194 -0.72 -52.33 -8.28
N GLN A 195 -1.96 -51.87 -8.08
CA GLN A 195 -3.15 -52.72 -8.27
C GLN A 195 -3.26 -53.28 -9.69
N LYS A 196 -2.92 -52.48 -10.71
CA LYS A 196 -2.90 -52.95 -12.10
C LYS A 196 -1.81 -54.00 -12.32
N PHE A 197 -0.61 -53.76 -11.77
CA PHE A 197 0.52 -54.69 -11.85
C PHE A 197 0.18 -56.07 -11.27
N ASP A 198 -0.47 -56.11 -10.10
CA ASP A 198 -0.94 -57.34 -9.45
C ASP A 198 -2.02 -58.06 -10.27
N LYS A 199 -2.98 -57.30 -10.83
CA LYS A 199 -4.10 -57.86 -11.59
C LYS A 199 -3.69 -58.49 -12.92
N ASP A 200 -2.68 -57.93 -13.58
CA ASP A 200 -2.19 -58.41 -14.87
C ASP A 200 -1.15 -59.57 -14.71
N ASN A 201 -0.90 -60.02 -13.47
CA ASN A 201 0.07 -61.05 -13.07
C ASN A 201 1.50 -60.82 -13.62
N SER A 202 1.81 -59.58 -14.00
CA SER A 202 3.08 -59.18 -14.60
C SER A 202 4.29 -59.32 -13.66
N GLY A 203 4.05 -59.41 -12.35
CA GLY A 203 5.07 -59.72 -11.35
C GLY A 203 5.51 -61.18 -11.29
N SER A 204 4.76 -62.11 -11.90
CA SER A 204 5.08 -63.55 -11.90
C SER A 204 6.29 -63.93 -12.77
N HIS A 205 6.82 -62.98 -13.56
CA HIS A 205 8.06 -63.12 -14.34
C HIS A 205 9.29 -62.42 -13.72
N MET A 206 9.17 -61.85 -12.50
CA MET A 206 10.33 -61.26 -11.80
C MET A 206 11.26 -62.37 -11.26
N PRO A 207 12.57 -62.37 -11.57
CA PRO A 207 13.51 -63.38 -11.05
C PRO A 207 13.55 -63.37 -9.52
N SER A 208 13.51 -64.55 -8.90
CA SER A 208 13.45 -64.79 -7.45
C SER A 208 14.51 -64.06 -6.61
N ARG A 209 15.60 -63.59 -7.22
CA ARG A 209 16.67 -62.81 -6.56
C ARG A 209 16.25 -61.43 -6.06
N PHE A 210 15.15 -60.85 -6.56
CA PHE A 210 14.76 -59.48 -6.19
C PHE A 210 14.12 -59.38 -4.79
N TRP A 211 13.39 -60.41 -4.35
CA TRP A 211 12.71 -60.44 -3.05
C TRP A 211 13.66 -60.69 -1.87
N SER A 212 14.73 -61.47 -2.06
CA SER A 212 15.71 -61.78 -0.99
C SER A 212 16.50 -60.57 -0.49
N ARG A 213 16.38 -59.40 -1.13
CA ARG A 213 17.09 -58.17 -0.75
C ARG A 213 16.28 -57.24 0.16
N TRP A 214 14.97 -57.49 0.32
CA TRP A 214 14.07 -56.67 1.13
C TRP A 214 13.63 -57.35 2.45
N GLU A 215 13.97 -58.63 2.63
CA GLU A 215 13.69 -59.42 3.84
C GLU A 215 14.90 -59.59 4.78
N SER A 216 15.96 -58.79 4.64
CA SER A 216 17.13 -58.75 5.54
C SER A 216 17.31 -57.37 6.13
#